data_AF-A0A260WJI2-F1
#
_entry.id   AF-A0A260WJI2-F1
#
_cell.length_a   1.000
_cell.length_b   1.000
_cell.length_c   1.000
_cell.angle_alpha   90.00
_cell.angle_beta   90.00
_cell.angle_gamma   90.00
#
_symmetry.space_group_name_H-M   'P 1'
#
loop_
_entity.id
_entity.type
_entity.pdbx_description
1 polymer ?
#
loop_
_entity_poly.entity_id
_entity_poly.type
_entity_poly.pdbx_seq_one_letter_code
_entity_poly.pdbx_strand_id
1 'polypeptide(L)'
;MTGRNGVDVPTAAFEASRQAEIIFRDAPDDAVTLDYSEPIQFDIGGAPAVRYSVKASNLAQDFDCDPTEATFDVVATEGYSNATVAVFMIQTDQQIDESLPPDVVDRIVSTLRRTE
;
A
#
# COMPACT_ATOMS: atom_id res chain seq x y z
N MET A 1 -5.43 17.22 -28.48
CA MET A 1 -5.15 15.88 -27.90
C MET A 1 -4.28 16.13 -26.68
N THR A 2 -4.55 15.57 -25.51
CA THR A 2 -4.32 14.16 -25.16
C THR A 2 -5.11 13.83 -23.88
N GLY A 3 -6.20 13.05 -23.93
CA GLY A 3 -6.13 11.59 -23.83
C GLY A 3 -6.45 11.12 -22.41
N ARG A 4 -7.74 11.09 -22.05
CA ARG A 4 -8.26 10.27 -20.93
C ARG A 4 -8.43 8.85 -21.45
N ASN A 5 -7.66 7.89 -20.94
CA ASN A 5 -7.92 6.44 -20.95
C ASN A 5 -6.88 5.73 -20.08
N GLY A 6 -7.31 5.15 -18.96
CA GLY A 6 -6.47 4.44 -17.99
C GLY A 6 -5.86 5.37 -16.94
N VAL A 7 -6.09 5.06 -15.66
CA VAL A 7 -5.35 5.69 -14.55
C VAL A 7 -3.89 5.29 -14.72
N ASP A 8 -2.95 6.24 -14.72
CA ASP A 8 -1.53 5.91 -14.82
C ASP A 8 -1.03 5.22 -13.54
N VAL A 9 0.11 4.54 -13.61
CA VAL A 9 0.64 3.74 -12.49
C VAL A 9 0.82 4.58 -11.21
N PRO A 10 1.41 5.81 -11.24
CA PRO A 10 1.52 6.65 -10.05
C PRO A 10 0.16 7.05 -9.45
N THR A 11 -0.81 7.44 -10.29
CA THR A 11 -2.14 7.84 -9.82
C THR A 11 -2.88 6.65 -9.24
N ALA A 12 -2.76 5.47 -9.85
CA ALA A 12 -3.39 4.26 -9.36
C ALA A 12 -2.82 3.83 -8.01
N ALA A 13 -1.49 3.90 -7.84
CA ALA A 13 -0.85 3.61 -6.56
C ALA A 13 -1.31 4.59 -5.46
N PHE A 14 -1.39 5.88 -5.79
CA PHE A 14 -1.83 6.90 -4.84
C PHE A 14 -3.31 6.73 -4.47
N GLU A 15 -4.21 6.58 -5.43
CA GLU A 15 -5.65 6.36 -5.18
C GLU A 15 -5.90 5.10 -4.35
N ALA A 16 -5.19 4.00 -4.66
CA ALA A 16 -5.27 2.77 -3.87
C ALA A 16 -4.72 2.95 -2.45
N SER A 17 -3.65 3.75 -2.25
CA SER A 17 -3.12 4.02 -0.90
C SER A 17 -4.15 4.73 0.00
N ARG A 18 -5.06 5.53 -0.59
CA ARG A 18 -6.12 6.20 0.17
C ARG A 18 -7.15 5.23 0.75
N GLN A 19 -7.18 3.98 0.29
CA GLN A 19 -8.01 2.94 0.88
C GLN A 19 -7.62 2.66 2.33
N ALA A 20 -6.41 3.05 2.77
CA ALA A 20 -5.99 3.09 4.17
C ALA A 20 -6.96 3.88 5.06
N GLU A 21 -7.62 4.93 4.55
CA GLU A 21 -8.64 5.67 5.30
C GLU A 21 -9.84 4.80 5.66
N ILE A 22 -10.24 3.87 4.79
CA ILE A 22 -11.36 2.96 5.03
C ILE A 22 -10.92 1.74 5.84
N ILE A 23 -9.67 1.30 5.69
CA ILE A 23 -9.13 0.12 6.36
C ILE A 23 -8.90 0.40 7.85
N PHE A 24 -8.32 1.56 8.20
CA PHE A 24 -7.85 1.83 9.55
C PHE A 24 -8.77 2.72 10.37
N ARG A 25 -9.77 3.38 9.76
CA ARG A 25 -10.70 4.22 10.49
C ARG A 25 -12.06 3.56 10.64
N ASP A 26 -12.59 3.62 11.85
CA ASP A 26 -13.97 3.23 12.14
C ASP A 26 -14.93 4.40 11.94
N ALA A 27 -14.44 5.63 12.14
CA ALA A 27 -15.21 6.86 11.98
C ALA A 27 -14.33 8.01 11.45
N PRO A 28 -14.90 8.99 10.73
CA PRO A 28 -14.13 10.11 10.17
C PRO A 28 -13.36 10.95 11.19
N ASP A 29 -13.85 11.03 12.43
CA ASP A 29 -13.28 11.84 13.52
C ASP A 29 -12.56 10.99 14.58
N ASP A 30 -12.16 9.75 14.26
CA ASP A 30 -11.38 8.94 15.19
C ASP A 30 -9.94 9.45 15.35
N ALA A 31 -9.26 8.94 16.37
CA ALA A 31 -7.91 9.39 16.76
C ALA A 31 -6.80 8.91 15.81
N VAL A 32 -7.14 8.12 14.78
CA VAL A 32 -6.17 7.50 13.88
C VAL A 32 -5.43 8.58 13.11
N THR A 33 -4.13 8.43 13.00
CA THR A 33 -3.27 9.29 12.18
C THR A 33 -2.71 8.47 11.03
N LEU A 34 -2.82 9.00 9.81
CA LEU A 34 -2.32 8.36 8.60
C LEU A 34 -1.22 9.24 7.99
N ASP A 35 0.00 8.74 8.00
CA ASP A 35 1.17 9.39 7.40
C ASP A 35 1.53 8.71 6.08
N TYR A 36 1.41 9.47 4.99
CA TYR A 36 1.72 8.99 3.64
C TYR A 36 3.17 9.29 3.27
N SER A 37 3.92 8.28 2.83
CA SER A 37 5.30 8.45 2.35
C SER A 37 5.34 9.11 0.97
N GLU A 38 6.52 9.61 0.60
CA GLU A 38 6.81 9.89 -0.81
C GLU A 38 6.77 8.59 -1.65
N PRO A 39 6.42 8.67 -2.95
CA PRO A 39 6.43 7.52 -3.83
C PRO A 39 7.85 7.02 -4.10
N ILE A 40 8.01 5.70 -4.09
CA ILE A 40 9.24 5.03 -4.52
C ILE A 40 9.02 4.44 -5.90
N GLN A 41 9.83 4.87 -6.88
CA GLN A 41 9.79 4.37 -8.25
C GLN A 41 10.82 3.26 -8.45
N PHE A 42 10.43 2.19 -9.14
CA PHE A 42 11.29 1.06 -9.45
C PHE A 42 10.73 0.26 -10.65
N ASP A 43 11.37 -0.85 -11.01
CA ASP A 43 10.95 -1.70 -12.13
C ASP A 43 10.59 -3.12 -11.67
N ILE A 44 9.50 -3.67 -12.21
CA ILE A 44 9.11 -5.07 -12.05
C ILE A 44 9.13 -5.75 -13.42
N GLY A 45 10.10 -6.62 -13.66
CA GLY A 45 10.22 -7.33 -14.94
C GLY A 45 10.32 -6.40 -16.15
N GLY A 46 11.00 -5.25 -16.00
CA GLY A 46 11.21 -4.26 -17.05
C GLY A 46 10.05 -3.29 -17.29
N ALA A 47 9.03 -3.26 -16.42
CA ALA A 47 8.02 -2.21 -16.44
C ALA A 47 8.08 -1.30 -15.22
N PRO A 48 7.68 -0.02 -15.41
CA PRO A 48 7.57 0.94 -14.32
C PRO A 48 6.60 0.47 -13.24
N ALA A 49 7.06 0.54 -12.00
CA ALA A 49 6.29 0.30 -10.80
C ALA A 49 6.47 1.45 -9.81
N VAL A 50 5.44 1.69 -9.01
CA VAL A 50 5.43 2.71 -7.96
C VAL A 50 4.93 2.09 -6.66
N ARG A 51 5.64 2.36 -5.57
CA ARG A 51 5.20 2.04 -4.21
C ARG A 51 4.82 3.32 -3.45
N TYR A 52 3.68 3.28 -2.79
CA TYR A 52 3.32 4.20 -1.70
C TYR A 52 3.21 3.40 -0.41
N SER A 53 3.67 4.00 0.69
CA SER A 53 3.53 3.41 2.02
C SER A 53 2.73 4.36 2.89
N VAL A 54 1.75 3.83 3.62
CA VAL A 54 0.96 4.59 4.60
C VAL A 54 1.24 4.00 5.97
N LYS A 55 1.66 4.84 6.91
CA LYS A 55 1.77 4.46 8.32
C LYS A 55 0.50 4.90 9.04
N ALA A 56 -0.20 3.95 9.65
CA ALA A 56 -1.29 4.21 10.56
C ALA A 56 -0.81 4.13 12.01
N SER A 57 -1.27 5.07 12.83
CA SER A 57 -0.97 5.12 14.27
C SER A 57 -2.20 5.57 15.05
N ASN A 58 -2.19 5.32 16.37
CA ASN A 58 -3.33 5.51 17.26
C ASN A 58 -4.56 4.69 16.84
N LEU A 59 -4.33 3.47 16.37
CA LEU A 59 -5.41 2.52 16.13
C LEU A 59 -6.11 2.19 17.45
N ALA A 60 -7.44 2.02 17.40
CA ALA A 60 -8.21 1.63 18.56
C ALA A 60 -7.77 0.22 19.02
N GLN A 61 -7.64 0.05 20.34
CA GLN A 61 -7.26 -1.20 20.96
C GLN A 61 -8.43 -1.66 21.84
N ASP A 62 -9.18 -2.66 21.39
CA ASP A 62 -10.30 -3.23 22.15
C ASP A 62 -9.80 -4.33 23.11
N PHE A 63 -8.72 -5.01 22.73
CA PHE A 63 -8.03 -6.04 23.49
C PHE A 63 -6.51 -5.78 23.53
N ASP A 64 -5.84 -6.27 24.57
CA ASP A 64 -4.38 -6.05 24.75
C ASP A 64 -3.51 -6.59 23.59
N CYS A 65 -4.05 -7.46 22.74
CA CYS A 65 -3.38 -8.01 21.58
C CYS A 65 -3.64 -7.24 20.28
N ASP A 66 -4.49 -6.21 20.29
CA ASP A 66 -4.77 -5.45 19.08
C ASP A 66 -3.62 -4.47 18.78
N PRO A 67 -3.24 -4.31 17.49
CA PRO A 67 -2.15 -3.43 17.10
C PRO A 67 -2.54 -1.96 17.27
N THR A 68 -1.61 -1.17 17.80
CA THR A 68 -1.78 0.29 17.91
C THR A 68 -1.21 1.05 16.71
N GLU A 69 -0.44 0.35 15.87
CA GLU A 69 0.17 0.86 14.65
C GLU A 69 0.06 -0.18 13.53
N ALA A 70 0.00 0.27 12.29
CA ALA A 70 0.05 -0.61 11.11
C ALA A 70 0.71 0.11 9.93
N THR A 71 1.18 -0.65 8.95
CA THR A 71 1.59 -0.11 7.65
C THR A 71 0.73 -0.69 6.55
N PHE A 72 0.47 0.13 5.53
CA PHE A 72 -0.22 -0.28 4.31
C PHE A 72 0.62 0.14 3.10
N ASP A 73 1.17 -0.85 2.43
CA ASP A 73 2.03 -0.69 1.27
C ASP A 73 1.27 -1.04 0.00
N VAL A 74 1.27 -0.12 -0.95
CA VAL A 74 0.62 -0.27 -2.23
C VAL A 74 1.67 -0.20 -3.33
N VAL A 75 1.76 -1.27 -4.11
CA VAL A 75 2.63 -1.36 -5.29
C VAL A 75 1.75 -1.42 -6.53
N ALA A 76 1.83 -0.41 -7.39
CA ALA A 76 1.19 -0.45 -8.70
C ALA A 76 2.24 -0.68 -9.79
N THR A 77 1.86 -1.41 -10.84
CA THR A 77 2.65 -1.63 -12.05
C THR A 77 1.70 -1.74 -13.24
N GLU A 78 2.22 -1.60 -14.47
CA GLU A 78 1.45 -1.88 -15.67
C GLU A 78 0.85 -3.30 -15.65
N GLY A 79 -0.46 -3.40 -15.88
CA GLY A 79 -1.20 -4.66 -15.95
C GLY A 79 -1.21 -5.28 -17.35
N TYR A 80 -1.70 -6.52 -17.46
CA TYR A 80 -1.87 -7.22 -18.74
C TYR A 80 -3.35 -7.34 -19.15
N SER A 81 -3.56 -7.36 -20.47
CA SER A 81 -4.76 -7.84 -21.18
C SER A 81 -6.08 -7.08 -20.90
N ASN A 82 -6.62 -7.10 -19.68
CA ASN A 82 -7.95 -6.56 -19.34
C ASN A 82 -7.93 -5.40 -18.33
N ALA A 83 -6.79 -5.15 -17.67
CA ALA A 83 -6.61 -4.03 -16.73
C ALA A 83 -5.35 -3.25 -17.08
N THR A 84 -5.46 -1.93 -17.15
CA THR A 84 -4.33 -1.03 -17.48
C THR A 84 -3.25 -1.06 -16.38
N VAL A 85 -3.64 -1.28 -15.12
CA VAL A 85 -2.74 -1.27 -13.96
C VAL A 85 -3.06 -2.46 -13.06
N ALA A 86 -2.03 -3.15 -12.59
CA ALA A 86 -2.10 -4.13 -11.51
C ALA A 86 -1.66 -3.47 -10.20
N VAL A 87 -2.37 -3.75 -9.11
CA VAL A 87 -2.10 -3.20 -7.78
C VAL A 87 -1.95 -4.35 -6.79
N PHE A 88 -0.85 -4.36 -6.06
CA PHE A 88 -0.56 -5.26 -4.95
C PHE A 88 -0.59 -4.47 -3.65
N MET A 89 -1.33 -4.95 -2.66
CA MET A 89 -1.51 -4.29 -1.38
C MET A 89 -0.99 -5.20 -0.26
N ILE A 90 -0.24 -4.66 0.67
CA ILE A 90 0.32 -5.37 1.81
C ILE A 90 -0.03 -4.57 3.06
N GLN A 91 -0.82 -5.16 3.95
CA GLN A 91 -1.04 -4.63 5.30
C GLN A 91 -0.15 -5.38 6.27
N THR A 92 0.50 -4.65 7.18
CA THR A 92 1.29 -5.23 8.26
C THR A 92 0.94 -4.56 9.58
N ASP A 93 0.49 -5.35 10.55
CA ASP A 93 0.22 -4.88 11.90
C ASP A 93 1.52 -4.76 12.70
N GLN A 94 1.63 -3.72 13.52
CA GLN A 94 2.84 -3.35 14.28
C GLN A 94 2.52 -3.22 15.77
N GLN A 95 3.56 -3.23 16.61
CA GLN A 95 3.44 -3.15 18.08
C GLN A 95 2.66 -4.31 18.72
N ILE A 96 2.70 -5.49 18.09
CA ILE A 96 2.17 -6.75 18.62
C ILE A 96 3.27 -7.81 18.60
N ASP A 97 3.11 -8.85 19.41
CA ASP A 97 4.01 -10.01 19.35
C ASP A 97 3.98 -10.62 17.94
N GLU A 98 5.16 -11.04 17.45
CA GLU A 98 5.33 -11.60 16.10
C GLU A 98 5.07 -10.63 14.92
N SER A 99 5.01 -9.30 15.16
CA SER A 99 4.90 -8.31 14.09
C SER A 99 5.99 -8.50 13.02
N LEU A 100 5.61 -8.48 11.74
CA LEU A 100 6.58 -8.61 10.66
C LEU A 100 7.50 -7.38 10.64
N PRO A 101 8.83 -7.58 10.63
CA PRO A 101 9.74 -6.47 10.55
C PRO A 101 9.68 -5.82 9.15
N PRO A 102 9.91 -4.50 9.04
CA PRO A 102 9.75 -3.77 7.78
C PRO A 102 10.55 -4.34 6.60
N ASP A 103 11.71 -4.96 6.86
CA ASP A 103 12.57 -5.55 5.83
C ASP A 103 11.94 -6.79 5.15
N VAL A 104 10.97 -7.44 5.79
CA VAL A 104 10.21 -8.53 5.18
C VAL A 104 9.27 -8.00 4.10
N VAL A 105 8.64 -6.84 4.30
CA VAL A 105 7.79 -6.20 3.29
C VAL A 105 8.64 -5.84 2.07
N ASP A 106 9.82 -5.26 2.28
CA ASP A 106 10.76 -4.95 1.20
C ASP A 106 11.16 -6.21 0.43
N ARG A 107 11.39 -7.33 1.14
CA ARG A 107 11.69 -8.61 0.52
C ARG A 107 10.52 -9.13 -0.31
N ILE A 108 9.28 -9.09 0.21
CA ILE A 108 8.08 -9.49 -0.53
C ILE A 108 7.97 -8.66 -1.83
N VAL A 109 8.08 -7.34 -1.73
CA VAL A 109 8.03 -6.44 -2.89
C VAL A 109 9.15 -6.76 -3.89
N SER A 110 10.37 -7.02 -3.43
CA SER A 110 11.51 -7.38 -4.29
C SER A 110 11.33 -8.70 -5.05
N THR A 111 10.45 -9.58 -4.55
CA THR A 111 10.16 -10.87 -5.19
C THR A 111 9.04 -10.81 -6.21
N LEU A 112 8.36 -9.67 -6.35
CA LEU A 112 7.35 -9.48 -7.38
C LEU A 112 7.98 -9.66 -8.75
N ARG A 113 7.37 -10.52 -9.57
CA ARG A 113 7.82 -10.84 -10.92
C ARG A 113 6.61 -10.84 -11.84
N ARG A 114 6.87 -10.49 -13.10
CA ARG A 114 5.92 -10.72 -14.18
C ARG A 114 5.90 -12.20 -14.53
N THR A 115 4.71 -12.76 -14.62
CA THR A 115 4.45 -14.06 -15.24
C THR A 115 4.02 -13.84 -16.69
N GLU A 116 4.62 -14.59 -17.61
CA GLU A 116 4.31 -14.59 -19.04
C GLU A 116 2.96 -15.27 -19.35
#